data_AF-A0A4Y9T0Q7-F1
#
_entry.id   AF-A0A4Y9T0Q7-F1
#
_cell.length_a   1.000
_cell.length_b   1.000
_cell.length_c   1.000
_cell.angle_alpha   90.00
_cell.angle_beta   90.00
_cell.angle_gamma   90.00
#
_symmetry.space_group_name_H-M   'P 1'
#
loop_
_entity.id
_entity.type
_entity.pdbx_description
1 polymer ?
#
loop_
_entity_poly.entity_id
_entity_poly.type
_entity_poly.pdbx_seq_one_letter_code
_entity_poly.pdbx_strand_id
1 'polypeptide(L)'
;SLTIKALEESLGGRLFTRNTRNVALTAEGESLVPLARRLIADWDNAEDELRQRFTLQRGRVTLAAMPSFAGNLLPPILKTFRARYPKVNVTVNDVINEQVLEMVRDRQVELGVAFEPTQNSSLHFTPLYVD
;
A
#
# COMPACT_ATOMS: atom_id res chain seq x y z
N SER A 1 -9.02 -20.98 14.23
CA SER A 1 -9.68 -20.59 12.99
C SER A 1 -9.75 -21.77 12.03
N LEU A 2 -10.95 -22.10 11.53
CA LEU A 2 -11.19 -23.12 10.49
C LEU A 2 -10.77 -22.60 9.11
N THR A 3 -10.97 -21.30 8.85
CA THR A 3 -10.61 -20.64 7.59
C THR A 3 -9.11 -20.74 7.27
N ILE A 4 -8.25 -20.53 8.28
CA ILE A 4 -6.79 -20.67 8.10
C ILE A 4 -6.41 -22.12 7.80
N LYS A 5 -7.05 -23.10 8.46
CA LYS A 5 -6.77 -24.52 8.18
C LYS A 5 -7.20 -24.91 6.76
N ALA A 6 -8.35 -24.43 6.30
CA ALA A 6 -8.82 -24.68 4.93
C ALA A 6 -7.85 -24.06 3.91
N LEU A 7 -7.31 -22.87 4.20
CA LEU A 7 -6.27 -22.25 3.36
C LEU A 7 -4.98 -23.10 3.35
N GLU A 8 -4.49 -23.52 4.52
CA GLU A 8 -3.32 -24.41 4.64
C GLU A 8 -3.51 -25.73 3.89
N GLU A 9 -4.69 -26.35 3.99
CA GLU A 9 -5.05 -27.56 3.24
C GLU A 9 -5.06 -27.33 1.73
N SER A 10 -5.64 -26.22 1.27
CA SER A 10 -5.69 -25.89 -0.16
C SER A 10 -4.30 -25.61 -0.78
N LEU A 11 -3.39 -25.05 0.02
CA LEU A 11 -2.01 -24.76 -0.39
C LEU A 11 -1.06 -25.95 -0.19
N GLY A 12 -1.53 -27.02 0.48
CA GLY A 12 -0.74 -28.22 0.74
C GLY A 12 0.32 -28.07 1.83
N GLY A 13 0.26 -27.02 2.65
CA GLY A 13 1.32 -26.69 3.62
C GLY A 13 0.83 -25.84 4.80
N ARG A 14 1.55 -25.91 5.93
CA ARG A 14 1.27 -25.09 7.10
C ARG A 14 1.86 -23.69 6.92
N LEU A 15 1.06 -22.67 7.20
CA LEU A 15 1.46 -21.26 7.20
C LEU A 15 1.76 -20.77 8.61
N PHE A 16 1.23 -21.47 9.62
CA PHE A 16 1.42 -21.14 11.02
C PHE A 16 1.95 -22.33 11.82
N THR A 17 2.94 -22.07 12.66
CA THR A 17 3.31 -22.97 13.76
C THR A 17 2.47 -22.61 14.97
N ARG A 18 1.86 -23.62 15.60
CA ARG A 18 1.11 -23.45 16.86
C ARG A 18 1.82 -24.21 17.96
N ASN A 19 2.29 -23.47 18.95
CA ASN A 19 2.65 -24.02 20.25
C ASN A 19 1.61 -23.55 21.28
N THR A 20 1.45 -24.24 22.41
CA THR A 20 0.37 -24.03 23.41
C THR A 20 0.30 -22.60 23.98
N ARG A 21 1.32 -21.76 23.73
CA ARG A 21 1.40 -20.36 24.17
C ARG A 21 1.68 -19.35 23.05
N ASN A 22 2.01 -19.78 21.83
CA ASN A 22 2.39 -18.86 20.75
C ASN A 22 1.99 -19.39 19.37
N VAL A 23 1.51 -18.48 18.54
CA VAL A 23 1.28 -18.70 17.10
C VAL A 23 2.32 -17.87 16.36
N ALA A 24 3.11 -18.52 15.50
CA ALA A 24 4.10 -17.86 14.67
C ALA A 24 3.91 -18.29 13.21
N LEU A 25 4.39 -17.47 12.27
CA LEU A 25 4.41 -17.83 10.85
C LEU A 25 5.47 -18.93 10.61
N THR A 26 5.22 -19.77 9.62
CA THR A 26 6.27 -20.59 8.99
C THR A 26 7.03 -19.75 7.96
N ALA A 27 8.11 -20.26 7.36
CA ALA A 27 8.81 -19.58 6.28
C ALA A 27 7.89 -19.34 5.06
N GLU A 28 7.01 -20.29 4.80
CA GLU A 28 5.96 -20.22 3.78
C GLU A 28 4.90 -19.18 4.15
N GLY A 29 4.53 -19.11 5.44
CA GLY A 29 3.68 -18.07 5.99
C GLY A 29 4.25 -16.67 5.79
N GLU A 30 5.52 -16.45 6.12
CA GLU A 30 6.22 -15.19 5.90
C GLU A 30 6.29 -14.82 4.42
N SER A 31 6.56 -15.80 3.55
CA SER A 31 6.59 -15.60 2.09
C SER A 31 5.21 -15.25 1.51
N LEU A 32 4.12 -15.75 2.12
CA LEU A 32 2.76 -15.47 1.70
C LEU A 32 2.29 -14.06 2.10
N VAL A 33 2.77 -13.51 3.22
CA VAL A 33 2.30 -12.19 3.74
C VAL A 33 2.32 -11.09 2.68
N PRO A 34 3.43 -10.79 1.98
CA PRO A 34 3.44 -9.72 0.97
C PRO A 34 2.51 -10.02 -0.21
N LEU A 35 2.39 -11.29 -0.62
CA LEU A 35 1.49 -11.71 -1.69
C LEU A 35 0.02 -11.52 -1.30
N ALA A 36 -0.35 -11.92 -0.08
CA ALA A 36 -1.69 -11.78 0.45
C ALA A 36 -2.08 -10.31 0.62
N ARG A 37 -1.17 -9.47 1.12
CA ARG A 37 -1.37 -8.01 1.21
C ARG A 37 -1.66 -7.40 -0.15
N ARG A 38 -0.85 -7.74 -1.15
CA ARG A 38 -1.03 -7.27 -2.52
C ARG A 38 -2.35 -7.73 -3.15
N LEU A 39 -2.75 -8.99 -2.95
CA LEU A 39 -4.01 -9.50 -3.48
C LEU A 39 -5.23 -8.79 -2.87
N ILE A 40 -5.20 -8.54 -1.56
CA ILE A 40 -6.27 -7.79 -0.88
C ILE A 40 -6.30 -6.35 -1.38
N ALA A 41 -5.14 -5.69 -1.48
CA ALA A 41 -5.06 -4.33 -2.01
C ALA A 41 -5.56 -4.25 -3.46
N ASP A 42 -5.18 -5.21 -4.32
CA ASP A 42 -5.66 -5.28 -5.70
C ASP A 42 -7.19 -5.48 -5.75
N TRP A 43 -7.77 -6.27 -4.84
CA TRP A 43 -9.22 -6.43 -4.71
C TRP A 43 -9.93 -5.15 -4.26
N ASP A 44 -9.42 -4.50 -3.21
CA ASP A 44 -9.96 -3.25 -2.68
C ASP A 44 -9.92 -2.15 -3.75
N ASN A 45 -8.83 -2.07 -4.51
CA ASN A 45 -8.67 -1.14 -5.63
C ASN A 45 -9.69 -1.42 -6.75
N ALA A 46 -9.91 -2.68 -7.12
CA ALA A 46 -10.89 -3.05 -8.14
C ALA A 46 -12.33 -2.74 -7.70
N GLU A 47 -12.68 -3.03 -6.44
CA GLU A 47 -13.98 -2.71 -5.89
C GLU A 47 -14.24 -1.20 -5.91
N ASP A 48 -13.25 -0.41 -5.47
CA ASP A 48 -13.34 1.05 -5.46
C ASP A 48 -13.43 1.63 -6.86
N GLU A 49 -12.67 1.11 -7.82
CA GLU A 49 -12.75 1.57 -9.21
C GLU A 49 -14.16 1.34 -9.78
N LEU A 50 -14.73 0.16 -9.57
CA LEU A 50 -16.11 -0.15 -9.97
C LEU A 50 -17.11 0.77 -9.26
N ARG A 51 -16.97 0.96 -7.95
CA ARG A 51 -17.83 1.84 -7.17
C ARG A 51 -17.78 3.29 -7.67
N GLN A 52 -16.61 3.81 -8.01
CA GLN A 52 -16.45 5.15 -8.58
C GLN A 52 -17.15 5.27 -9.95
N ARG A 53 -17.04 4.24 -10.80
CA ARG A 53 -17.75 4.19 -12.08
C ARG A 53 -19.28 4.23 -11.88
N PHE A 54 -19.81 3.49 -10.90
CA PHE A 54 -21.24 3.47 -10.61
C PHE A 54 -21.75 4.75 -9.92
N THR A 55 -20.96 5.36 -9.05
CA THR A 55 -21.38 6.52 -8.24
C THR A 55 -21.09 7.88 -8.89
N LEU A 56 -20.51 7.90 -10.10
CA LEU A 56 -20.05 9.13 -10.80
C LEU A 56 -19.09 9.98 -9.95
N GLN A 57 -18.53 9.42 -8.86
CA GLN A 57 -17.51 10.07 -8.05
C GLN A 57 -16.18 10.00 -8.80
N ARG A 58 -15.76 11.15 -9.34
CA ARG A 58 -14.60 11.28 -10.21
C ARG A 58 -13.30 11.21 -9.41
N GLY A 59 -12.79 10.00 -9.19
CA GLY A 59 -11.38 9.72 -8.88
C GLY A 59 -11.01 9.81 -7.39
N ARG A 60 -10.22 8.84 -6.93
CA ARG A 60 -9.48 8.89 -5.67
C ARG A 60 -8.00 8.77 -6.00
N VAL A 61 -7.16 9.49 -5.27
CA VAL A 61 -5.71 9.31 -5.31
C VAL A 61 -5.21 9.02 -3.90
N THR A 62 -4.49 7.93 -3.71
CA THR A 62 -3.89 7.59 -2.41
C THR A 62 -2.38 7.56 -2.52
N LEU A 63 -1.71 8.37 -1.70
CA LEU A 63 -0.27 8.46 -1.68
C LEU A 63 0.29 8.27 -0.27
N ALA A 64 1.52 7.78 -0.20
CA ALA A 64 2.31 7.76 1.03
C ALA A 64 3.45 8.79 0.91
N ALA A 65 3.78 9.49 1.98
CA ALA A 65 4.85 10.48 1.98
C ALA A 65 5.60 10.45 3.32
N MET A 66 6.91 10.68 3.25
CA MET A 66 7.73 10.89 4.46
C MET A 66 7.33 12.18 5.20
N PRO A 67 7.46 12.24 6.53
CA PRO A 67 7.06 13.40 7.33
C PRO A 67 7.67 14.74 6.87
N SER A 68 8.94 14.72 6.44
CA SER A 68 9.66 15.90 5.95
C SER A 68 8.99 16.54 4.73
N PHE A 69 8.40 15.71 3.87
CA PHE A 69 7.66 16.16 2.68
C PHE A 69 6.19 16.42 2.98
N ALA A 70 5.54 15.52 3.74
CA ALA A 70 4.13 15.56 4.06
C ALA A 70 3.75 16.84 4.83
N GLY A 71 4.60 17.29 5.76
CA GLY A 71 4.35 18.49 6.56
C GLY A 71 4.64 19.82 5.85
N ASN A 72 5.67 19.86 4.99
CA ASN A 72 6.20 21.14 4.48
C ASN A 72 5.86 21.41 3.02
N LEU A 73 6.04 20.41 2.15
CA LEU A 73 5.97 20.59 0.70
C LEU A 73 4.64 20.11 0.11
N LEU A 74 4.01 19.12 0.72
CA LEU A 74 2.75 18.55 0.25
C LEU A 74 1.52 19.48 0.39
N PRO A 75 1.34 20.26 1.49
CA PRO A 75 0.15 21.12 1.64
C PRO A 75 -0.09 22.13 0.50
N PRO A 76 0.91 22.92 0.02
CA PRO A 76 0.69 23.84 -1.09
C PRO A 76 0.38 23.12 -2.41
N ILE A 77 0.95 21.93 -2.64
CA ILE A 77 0.68 21.10 -3.81
C ILE A 77 -0.77 20.61 -3.78
N LEU A 78 -1.23 20.06 -2.65
CA LEU A 78 -2.60 19.60 -2.46
C LEU A 78 -3.63 20.72 -2.62
N LYS A 79 -3.32 21.94 -2.14
CA LYS A 79 -4.18 23.11 -2.33
C LYS A 79 -4.38 23.41 -3.81
N THR A 80 -3.31 23.41 -4.58
CA THR A 80 -3.35 23.67 -6.04
C THR A 80 -4.06 22.55 -6.78
N PHE A 81 -3.78 21.29 -6.42
CA PHE A 81 -4.43 20.11 -7.01
C PHE A 81 -5.94 20.12 -6.76
N ARG A 82 -6.37 20.37 -5.53
CA ARG A 82 -7.80 20.41 -5.16
C ARG A 82 -8.55 21.54 -5.87
N ALA A 83 -7.89 22.67 -6.11
CA ALA A 83 -8.49 23.77 -6.87
C ALA A 83 -8.72 23.39 -8.34
N ARG A 84 -7.80 22.63 -8.96
CA ARG A 84 -7.89 22.17 -10.35
C ARG A 84 -8.81 20.96 -10.52
N TYR A 85 -8.85 20.07 -9.53
CA TYR A 85 -9.58 18.80 -9.55
C TYR A 85 -10.46 18.65 -8.30
N PRO A 86 -11.51 19.47 -8.13
CA PRO A 86 -12.31 19.51 -6.90
C PRO A 86 -13.15 18.25 -6.64
N LYS A 87 -13.26 17.35 -7.63
CA LYS A 87 -14.00 16.09 -7.52
C LYS A 87 -13.12 14.90 -7.15
N VAL A 88 -11.79 15.06 -7.18
CA VAL A 88 -10.83 14.00 -6.85
C VAL A 88 -10.56 14.03 -5.36
N ASN A 89 -10.78 12.90 -4.68
CA ASN A 89 -10.45 12.77 -3.26
C ASN A 89 -9.01 12.32 -3.09
N VAL A 90 -8.21 13.04 -2.30
CA VAL A 90 -6.79 12.70 -2.08
C VAL A 90 -6.59 12.26 -0.63
N THR A 91 -6.04 11.06 -0.45
CA THR A 91 -5.68 10.51 0.86
C THR A 91 -4.15 10.43 0.96
N VAL A 92 -3.62 10.90 2.09
CA VAL A 92 -2.18 10.94 2.35
C VAL A 92 -1.89 10.10 3.59
N ASN A 93 -0.97 9.15 3.46
CA ASN A 93 -0.41 8.40 4.57
C ASN A 93 0.96 8.98 4.91
N ASP A 94 1.09 9.58 6.09
CA ASP A 94 2.36 10.07 6.60
C ASP A 94 3.08 8.94 7.35
N VAL A 95 4.14 8.40 6.75
CA VAL A 95 4.85 7.19 7.21
C VAL A 95 6.35 7.30 6.94
N ILE A 96 7.16 6.51 7.65
CA ILE A 96 8.61 6.48 7.43
C ILE A 96 8.99 5.97 6.04
N ASN A 97 10.20 6.28 5.58
CA ASN A 97 10.69 5.97 4.24
C ASN A 97 10.48 4.50 3.83
N GLU A 98 10.87 3.57 4.69
CA GLU A 98 10.76 2.13 4.44
C GLU A 98 9.30 1.72 4.23
N GLN A 99 8.39 2.29 5.02
CA GLN A 99 6.95 2.03 4.90
C GLN A 99 6.36 2.62 3.63
N VAL A 100 6.83 3.79 3.17
CA VAL A 100 6.41 4.32 1.85
C VAL A 100 6.73 3.31 0.75
N LEU A 101 7.95 2.75 0.74
CA LEU A 101 8.36 1.78 -0.26
C LEU A 101 7.55 0.47 -0.18
N GLU A 102 7.26 -0.02 1.03
CA GLU A 102 6.40 -1.18 1.24
C GLU A 102 4.97 -0.94 0.75
N MET A 103 4.35 0.19 1.11
CA MET A 103 2.97 0.50 0.70
C MET A 103 2.82 0.59 -0.82
N VAL A 104 3.83 1.12 -1.53
CA VAL A 104 3.82 1.17 -3.00
C VAL A 104 4.03 -0.24 -3.58
N ARG A 105 4.97 -1.01 -3.02
CA ARG A 105 5.26 -2.39 -3.47
C ARG A 105 4.05 -3.31 -3.31
N ASP A 106 3.34 -3.16 -2.20
CA ASP A 106 2.15 -3.93 -1.85
C ASP A 106 0.87 -3.33 -2.45
N ARG A 107 0.98 -2.26 -3.25
CA ARG A 107 -0.14 -1.56 -3.94
C ARG A 107 -1.23 -1.04 -3.03
N GLN A 108 -0.88 -0.75 -1.78
CA GLN A 108 -1.77 -0.08 -0.83
C GLN A 108 -1.92 1.41 -1.16
N VAL A 109 -0.92 1.98 -1.84
CA VAL A 109 -0.95 3.34 -2.39
C VAL A 109 -0.52 3.31 -3.84
N GLU A 110 -0.96 4.30 -4.61
CA GLU A 110 -0.61 4.41 -6.04
C GLU A 110 0.78 5.03 -6.22
N LEU A 111 1.17 5.91 -5.30
CA LEU A 111 2.37 6.74 -5.38
C LEU A 111 2.99 6.91 -3.99
N GLY A 112 4.32 6.96 -3.94
CA GLY A 112 5.08 7.20 -2.72
C GLY A 112 6.09 8.33 -2.92
N VAL A 113 6.24 9.22 -1.93
CA VAL A 113 7.34 10.19 -1.86
C VAL A 113 8.34 9.73 -0.81
N ALA A 114 9.47 9.23 -1.31
CA ALA A 114 10.52 8.55 -0.56
C ALA A 114 11.90 8.90 -1.12
N PHE A 115 12.96 8.56 -0.37
CA PHE A 115 14.31 8.55 -0.91
C PHE A 115 14.53 7.32 -1.78
N GLU A 116 15.26 7.50 -2.88
CA GLU A 116 15.66 6.40 -3.74
C GLU A 116 16.65 5.48 -2.99
N PRO A 117 16.32 4.19 -2.80
CA PRO A 117 17.22 3.25 -2.13
C PRO A 117 18.44 2.99 -3.01
N THR A 118 19.60 2.77 -2.38
CA THR A 118 20.86 2.45 -3.07
C THR A 118 20.87 1.08 -3.74
N GLN A 119 19.91 0.21 -3.43
CA GLN A 119 19.76 -1.12 -4.01
C GLN A 119 18.66 -1.14 -5.06
N ASN A 120 18.88 -1.93 -6.12
CA ASN A 120 17.94 -2.11 -7.21
C ASN A 120 16.56 -2.56 -6.68
N SER A 121 15.60 -1.65 -6.78
CA SER A 121 14.21 -1.85 -6.39
C SER A 121 13.37 -2.10 -7.66
N SER A 122 12.32 -2.92 -7.55
CA SER A 122 11.33 -3.09 -8.63
C SER A 122 10.41 -1.87 -8.81
N LEU A 123 10.55 -0.86 -7.96
CA LEU A 123 9.82 0.40 -8.01
C LEU A 123 10.51 1.39 -8.96
N HIS A 124 9.71 2.13 -9.72
CA HIS A 124 10.19 3.22 -10.56
C HIS A 124 10.29 4.51 -9.74
N PHE A 125 11.46 5.13 -9.73
CA PHE A 125 11.71 6.40 -9.06
C PHE A 125 11.75 7.56 -10.07
N THR A 126 11.11 8.66 -9.71
CA THR A 126 11.15 9.92 -10.46
C THR A 126 11.65 11.01 -9.52
N PRO A 127 12.80 11.66 -9.80
CA PRO A 127 13.30 12.77 -8.99
C PRO A 127 12.28 13.91 -8.91
N LEU A 128 11.92 14.33 -7.70
CA LEU A 128 10.91 15.38 -7.45
C LEU A 128 11.56 16.73 -7.11
N TYR A 129 12.54 16.74 -6.21
CA TYR A 129 13.36 17.89 -5.89
C TYR A 129 14.67 17.41 -5.26
N VAL A 130 15.68 18.30 -5.24
CA VAL A 130 16.92 18.10 -4.50
C VAL A 130 16.86 19.06 -3.32
N ASP A 131 17.05 18.54 -2.11
CA ASP A 131 17.17 19.33 -0.88
C ASP A 131 18.53 20.05 -0.84
#